data_AF-A0A919ZDT7-F1
#
_entry.id   AF-A0A919ZDT7-F1
#
_cell.length_a   1.000
_cell.length_b   1.000
_cell.length_c   1.000
_cell.angle_alpha   90.00
_cell.angle_beta   90.00
_cell.angle_gamma   90.00
#
_symmetry.space_group_name_H-M   'P 1'
#
loop_
_entity.id
_entity.type
_entity.pdbx_description
1 polymer ?
#
loop_
_entity_poly.entity_id
_entity_poly.type
_entity_poly.pdbx_seq_one_letter_code
_entity_poly.pdbx_strand_id
1 'polypeptide(L)'
;MQPTMNPNSVRAAYALGRLLPADSDESLETAVLKLLRLAYVHRYIRSAPEERAARRLLAELPGRWRTIVREALRIRQGAEEPSLYTSRGERLADWEAFHRYMLDWLAGTEPGAGAERIAADQAAL
;
A
#
# COMPACT_ATOMS: atom_id res chain seq x y z
N MET A 1 -5.46 21.65 8.57
CA MET A 1 -6.54 20.64 8.58
C MET A 1 -6.21 19.61 7.51
N GLN A 2 -5.92 18.36 7.88
CA GLN A 2 -5.99 17.29 6.88
C GLN A 2 -7.46 17.08 6.53
N PRO A 3 -7.84 16.98 5.25
CA PRO A 3 -9.22 16.78 4.86
C PRO A 3 -9.71 15.44 5.45
N THR A 4 -10.75 15.50 6.30
CA THR A 4 -11.46 14.30 6.76
C THR A 4 -11.95 13.52 5.54
N MET A 5 -11.51 12.27 5.44
CA MET A 5 -11.65 11.48 4.22
C MET A 5 -13.11 11.14 3.88
N ASN A 6 -13.37 10.94 2.58
CA ASN A 6 -14.63 10.37 2.09
C ASN A 6 -14.70 8.88 2.48
N PRO A 7 -15.75 8.42 3.20
CA PRO A 7 -15.97 7.01 3.55
C PRO A 7 -15.91 6.05 2.36
N ASN A 8 -16.18 6.56 1.15
CA ASN A 8 -16.12 5.77 -0.08
C ASN A 8 -14.69 5.30 -0.43
N SER A 9 -13.65 6.04 -0.06
CA SER A 9 -12.25 5.64 -0.29
C SER A 9 -11.85 4.46 0.61
N VAL A 10 -12.22 4.49 1.90
CA VAL A 10 -11.96 3.34 2.80
C VAL A 10 -12.70 2.10 2.30
N ARG A 11 -13.97 2.24 1.89
CA ARG A 11 -14.75 1.13 1.33
C ARG A 11 -14.13 0.57 0.05
N ALA A 12 -13.64 1.43 -0.84
CA ALA A 12 -12.95 0.99 -2.06
C ALA A 12 -11.67 0.22 -1.74
N ALA A 13 -10.85 0.71 -0.79
CA ALA A 13 -9.65 0.01 -0.34
C ALA A 13 -9.97 -1.35 0.32
N TYR A 14 -11.03 -1.42 1.12
CA TYR A 14 -11.48 -2.68 1.73
C TYR A 14 -11.95 -3.68 0.66
N ALA A 15 -12.71 -3.20 -0.34
CA ALA A 15 -13.16 -4.03 -1.45
C ALA A 15 -11.98 -4.58 -2.27
N LEU A 16 -10.93 -3.78 -2.49
CA LEU A 16 -9.74 -4.24 -3.23
C LEU A 16 -9.06 -5.43 -2.56
N GLY A 17 -8.83 -5.40 -1.25
CA GLY A 17 -8.22 -6.55 -0.56
C GLY A 17 -9.14 -7.75 -0.41
N ARG A 18 -10.46 -7.58 -0.51
CA ARG A 18 -11.41 -8.69 -0.45
C ARG A 18 -11.70 -9.36 -1.81
N LEU A 19 -11.60 -8.59 -2.89
CA LEU A 19 -11.94 -9.04 -4.25
C LEU A 19 -10.71 -9.47 -5.05
N LEU A 20 -9.52 -9.07 -4.63
CA LEU A 20 -8.25 -9.44 -5.27
C LEU A 20 -7.40 -10.17 -4.23
N PRO A 21 -7.62 -11.48 -4.01
CA PRO A 21 -6.65 -12.26 -3.26
C PRO A 21 -5.31 -12.14 -3.98
N ALA A 22 -4.26 -11.67 -3.30
CA ALA A 22 -2.94 -11.47 -3.91
C ALA A 22 -2.18 -12.81 -4.11
N ASP A 23 -2.92 -13.86 -4.45
CA ASP A 23 -2.42 -15.21 -4.68
C ASP A 23 -1.80 -15.37 -6.08
N SER A 24 -2.18 -14.51 -7.02
CA SER A 24 -1.60 -14.38 -8.36
C SER A 24 -0.82 -13.07 -8.55
N ASP A 25 0.08 -13.05 -9.52
CA ASP A 25 0.86 -11.86 -9.88
C ASP A 25 -0.05 -10.73 -10.38
N GLU A 26 -1.03 -11.04 -11.23
CA GLU A 26 -2.00 -10.07 -11.76
C GLU A 26 -2.87 -9.48 -10.64
N SER A 27 -3.36 -10.32 -9.72
CA SER A 27 -4.15 -9.86 -8.58
C SER A 27 -3.35 -8.95 -7.65
N LEU A 28 -2.12 -9.33 -7.30
CA LEU A 28 -1.23 -8.54 -6.45
C LEU A 28 -0.93 -7.18 -7.08
N GLU A 29 -0.50 -7.19 -8.33
CA GLU A 29 -0.17 -6.00 -9.10
C GLU A 29 -1.36 -5.03 -9.15
N THR A 30 -2.52 -5.54 -9.57
CA THR A 30 -3.75 -4.75 -9.64
C THR A 30 -4.14 -4.17 -8.28
N ALA A 31 -4.08 -4.98 -7.22
CA ALA A 31 -4.51 -4.55 -5.90
C ALA A 31 -3.58 -3.47 -5.31
N VAL A 32 -2.26 -3.67 -5.38
CA VAL A 32 -1.25 -2.72 -4.90
C VAL A 32 -1.34 -1.40 -5.68
N LEU A 33 -1.36 -1.45 -7.01
CA LEU A 33 -1.34 -0.24 -7.82
C LEU A 33 -2.64 0.58 -7.70
N LYS A 34 -3.81 -0.08 -7.61
CA LYS A 34 -5.09 0.62 -7.38
C LYS A 34 -5.15 1.27 -6.00
N LEU A 35 -4.65 0.61 -4.95
CA LEU A 35 -4.57 1.20 -3.60
C LEU A 35 -3.67 2.44 -3.60
N LEU A 36 -2.51 2.37 -4.24
CA LEU A 36 -1.61 3.53 -4.35
C LEU A 36 -2.25 4.66 -5.15
N ARG A 37 -2.95 4.36 -6.25
CA ARG A 37 -3.68 5.38 -7.01
C ARG A 37 -4.76 6.04 -6.17
N LEU A 38 -5.52 5.27 -5.39
CA LEU A 38 -6.54 5.81 -4.49
C LEU A 38 -5.92 6.75 -3.43
N ALA A 39 -4.82 6.30 -2.81
CA ALA A 39 -4.07 7.11 -1.85
C ALA A 39 -3.50 8.39 -2.46
N TYR A 40 -3.01 8.32 -3.70
CA TYR A 40 -2.49 9.48 -4.42
C TYR A 40 -3.59 10.50 -4.69
N VAL A 41 -4.73 10.04 -5.23
CA VAL A 41 -5.88 10.92 -5.51
C VAL A 41 -6.33 11.61 -4.24
N HIS A 42 -6.34 10.88 -3.12
CA HIS A 42 -6.69 11.46 -1.84
C HIS A 42 -5.68 12.52 -1.39
N ARG A 43 -4.37 12.22 -1.43
CA ARG A 43 -3.32 13.11 -0.93
C ARG A 43 -3.17 14.40 -1.73
N TYR A 44 -3.20 14.30 -3.05
CA TYR A 44 -2.89 15.42 -3.94
C TYR A 44 -4.12 16.03 -4.59
N ILE A 45 -5.32 15.47 -4.38
CA ILE A 45 -6.59 15.92 -4.97
C ILE A 45 -6.46 15.98 -6.50
N ARG A 46 -5.76 15.00 -7.09
CA ARG A 46 -5.46 14.92 -8.53
C ARG A 46 -5.48 13.49 -9.01
N SER A 47 -5.99 13.28 -10.22
CA SER A 47 -5.87 11.99 -10.89
C SER A 47 -4.45 11.78 -11.44
N ALA A 48 -4.01 10.54 -11.42
CA ALA A 48 -2.79 10.10 -12.08
C ALA A 48 -2.96 8.64 -12.56
N PRO A 49 -2.22 8.23 -13.60
CA PRO A 49 -2.05 6.81 -13.93
C PRO A 49 -1.45 6.04 -12.74
N GLU A 50 -1.78 4.76 -12.64
CA GLU A 50 -1.39 3.86 -11.55
C GLU A 50 0.12 3.84 -11.30
N GLU A 51 0.93 3.66 -12.33
CA GLU A 51 2.40 3.68 -12.19
C GLU A 51 2.94 5.01 -11.68
N ARG A 52 2.39 6.13 -12.17
CA ARG A 52 2.84 7.47 -11.76
C ARG A 52 2.48 7.72 -10.30
N ALA A 53 1.28 7.31 -9.88
CA ALA A 53 0.84 7.39 -8.50
C ALA A 53 1.73 6.53 -7.59
N ALA A 54 2.00 5.29 -7.99
CA ALA A 54 2.85 4.36 -7.25
C ALA A 54 4.28 4.89 -7.09
N ARG A 55 4.93 5.33 -8.18
CA ARG A 55 6.29 5.89 -8.13
C ARG A 55 6.36 7.14 -7.26
N ARG A 56 5.34 8.01 -7.30
CA ARG A 56 5.30 9.21 -6.46
C ARG A 56 5.16 8.87 -4.98
N LEU A 57 4.23 7.97 -4.64
CA LEU A 57 4.00 7.56 -3.26
C LEU A 57 5.13 6.70 -2.70
N LEU A 58 5.84 5.94 -3.54
CA LEU A 58 6.97 5.10 -3.12
C LEU A 58 8.06 5.90 -2.37
N ALA A 59 8.26 7.16 -2.74
CA ALA A 59 9.20 8.06 -2.08
C ALA A 59 8.71 8.54 -0.69
N GLU A 60 7.40 8.50 -0.45
CA GLU A 60 6.77 9.00 0.78
C GLU A 60 6.36 7.86 1.73
N LEU A 61 6.28 6.63 1.23
CA LEU A 61 5.98 5.45 2.04
C LEU A 61 7.17 5.05 2.92
N PRO A 62 6.91 4.53 4.14
CA PRO A 62 7.90 3.85 4.95
C PRO A 62 8.68 2.81 4.15
N GLY A 63 9.98 2.71 4.43
CA GLY A 63 10.90 1.84 3.68
C GLY A 63 10.44 0.38 3.57
N ARG A 64 9.75 -0.13 4.60
CA ARG A 64 9.22 -1.51 4.63
C ARG A 64 8.26 -1.82 3.48
N TRP A 65 7.54 -0.82 2.97
CA TRP A 65 6.56 -1.01 1.89
C TRP A 65 7.16 -0.90 0.50
N ARG A 66 8.45 -0.58 0.38
CA ARG A 66 9.07 -0.42 -0.93
C ARG A 66 9.13 -1.72 -1.71
N THR A 67 9.32 -2.85 -1.02
CA THR A 67 9.45 -4.17 -1.66
C THR A 67 8.16 -4.54 -2.40
N ILE A 68 7.01 -4.52 -1.73
CA ILE A 68 5.74 -4.90 -2.35
C ILE A 68 5.32 -3.99 -3.50
N VAL A 69 5.59 -2.68 -3.38
CA VAL A 69 5.30 -1.72 -4.44
C VAL A 69 6.23 -1.92 -5.64
N ARG A 70 7.50 -2.22 -5.40
CA ARG A 70 8.45 -2.55 -6.48
C ARG A 70 8.08 -3.85 -7.17
N GLU A 71 7.64 -4.86 -6.42
CA GLU A 71 7.17 -6.12 -6.99
C GLU A 71 5.97 -5.91 -7.90
N ALA A 72 4.98 -5.12 -7.49
CA ALA A 72 3.83 -4.77 -8.34
C ALA A 72 4.27 -4.04 -9.62
N LEU A 73 5.21 -3.08 -9.52
CA LEU A 73 5.76 -2.39 -10.68
C LEU A 73 6.55 -3.34 -11.61
N ARG A 74 7.31 -4.28 -11.06
CA ARG A 74 8.05 -5.32 -11.81
C ARG A 74 7.08 -6.18 -12.62
N ILE A 75 5.98 -6.62 -12.00
CA ILE A 75 4.94 -7.40 -12.67
C ILE A 75 4.33 -6.60 -13.82
N ARG A 76 3.94 -5.34 -13.58
CA ARG A 76 3.38 -4.44 -14.60
C ARG A 76 4.32 -4.22 -15.79
N GLN A 77 5.63 -4.19 -15.56
CA GLN A 77 6.66 -3.96 -16.59
C GLN A 77 7.05 -5.20 -17.39
N GLY A 78 6.42 -6.34 -17.13
CA GLY A 78 6.65 -7.56 -17.92
C GLY A 78 7.57 -8.59 -17.27
N ALA A 79 7.76 -8.55 -15.95
CA ALA A 79 8.27 -9.64 -15.11
C ALA A 79 9.51 -10.42 -15.62
N GLU A 80 10.39 -9.82 -16.44
CA GLU A 80 11.58 -10.49 -16.97
C GLU A 80 12.58 -10.84 -15.86
N GLU A 81 12.61 -10.01 -14.80
CA GLU A 81 13.40 -10.26 -13.61
C GLU A 81 12.66 -11.20 -12.64
N PRO A 82 13.39 -12.03 -11.85
CA PRO A 82 12.80 -12.85 -10.80
C PRO A 82 11.99 -12.03 -9.77
N SER A 83 11.05 -12.70 -9.09
CA SER A 83 10.32 -12.09 -7.98
C SER A 83 11.27 -11.58 -6.89
N LEU A 84 10.91 -10.45 -6.29
CA LEU A 84 11.62 -9.90 -5.13
C LEU A 84 11.36 -10.70 -3.83
N TYR A 85 10.46 -11.68 -3.87
CA TYR A 85 10.11 -12.54 -2.73
C TYR A 85 10.65 -13.94 -2.91
N THR A 86 11.03 -14.58 -1.80
CA THR A 86 11.55 -15.96 -1.81
C THR A 86 10.43 -16.97 -1.97
N SER A 87 9.21 -16.62 -1.53
CA SER A 87 8.04 -17.49 -1.61
C SER A 87 6.73 -16.73 -1.79
N ARG A 88 5.71 -17.42 -2.31
CA ARG A 88 4.34 -16.88 -2.38
C ARG A 88 3.76 -16.55 -1.00
N GLY A 89 4.09 -17.34 0.02
CA GLY A 89 3.61 -17.13 1.39
C GLY A 89 4.17 -15.85 2.00
N GLU A 90 5.45 -15.57 1.80
CA GLU A 90 6.10 -14.32 2.21
C GLU A 90 5.45 -13.11 1.55
N ARG A 91 5.21 -13.19 0.23
CA ARG A 91 4.55 -12.14 -0.54
C ARG A 91 3.12 -11.87 -0.07
N LEU A 92 2.36 -12.93 0.23
CA LEU A 92 1.00 -12.80 0.73
C LEU A 92 0.97 -12.14 2.12
N ALA A 93 1.87 -12.52 3.02
CA ALA A 93 1.97 -11.92 4.34
C ALA A 93 2.32 -10.42 4.25
N ASP A 94 3.26 -10.05 3.38
CA ASP A 94 3.63 -8.65 3.17
C ASP A 94 2.48 -7.84 2.52
N TRP A 95 1.71 -8.47 1.63
CA TRP A 95 0.48 -7.89 1.08
C TRP A 95 -0.56 -7.61 2.15
N GLU A 96 -0.88 -8.57 3.00
CA GLU A 96 -1.87 -8.37 4.07
C GLU A 96 -1.47 -7.24 5.01
N ALA A 97 -0.18 -7.18 5.36
CA ALA A 97 0.37 -6.13 6.20
C ALA A 97 0.31 -4.75 5.51
N PHE A 98 0.65 -4.69 4.23
CA PHE A 98 0.58 -3.47 3.43
C PHE A 98 -0.87 -2.99 3.27
N HIS A 99 -1.80 -3.91 2.95
CA HIS A 99 -3.22 -3.58 2.80
C HIS A 99 -3.80 -2.98 4.08
N ARG A 100 -3.51 -3.56 5.24
CA ARG A 100 -3.92 -3.03 6.54
C ARG A 100 -3.36 -1.63 6.78
N TYR A 101 -2.08 -1.43 6.53
CA TYR A 101 -1.47 -0.10 6.63
C TYR A 101 -2.13 0.93 5.71
N MET A 102 -2.46 0.55 4.47
CA MET A 102 -3.14 1.45 3.54
C MET A 102 -4.56 1.78 4.00
N LEU A 103 -5.27 0.83 4.61
CA LEU A 103 -6.58 1.10 5.23
C LEU A 103 -6.47 2.11 6.36
N ASP A 104 -5.50 1.93 7.26
CA ASP A 104 -5.25 2.87 8.36
C ASP A 104 -4.86 4.26 7.81
N TRP A 105 -3.96 4.29 6.81
CA TRP A 105 -3.49 5.52 6.19
C TRP A 105 -4.64 6.30 5.55
N LEU A 106 -5.49 5.60 4.81
CA LEU A 106 -6.67 6.17 4.20
C LEU A 106 -7.65 6.63 5.28
N ALA A 107 -7.90 5.84 6.33
CA ALA A 107 -8.81 6.23 7.41
C ALA A 107 -8.41 7.50 8.18
N GLY A 108 -7.23 8.09 7.91
CA GLY A 108 -6.73 9.27 8.59
C GLY A 108 -6.21 8.95 10.00
N THR A 109 -6.11 7.66 10.33
CA THR A 109 -5.32 7.17 11.45
C THR A 109 -3.87 7.15 10.96
N GLU A 110 -3.05 8.11 11.37
CA GLU A 110 -1.64 8.13 10.97
C GLU A 110 -1.01 6.75 11.19
N PRO A 111 -0.61 6.03 10.13
CA PRO A 111 0.06 4.77 10.31
C PRO A 111 1.52 5.10 10.59
N GLY A 112 1.77 5.36 11.86
CA GLY A 112 2.99 5.93 12.39
C GLY A 112 2.79 6.41 13.81
N ALA A 113 1.69 7.13 14.10
CA ALA A 113 1.39 7.61 15.45
C ALA A 113 1.09 6.49 16.46
N GLY A 114 0.78 5.27 16.00
CA GLY A 114 0.71 4.08 16.86
C GLY A 114 2.05 3.38 17.05
N ALA A 115 2.86 3.25 15.99
CA ALA A 115 4.13 2.51 16.05
C ALA A 115 5.28 3.34 16.65
N GLU A 116 5.34 4.64 16.37
CA GLU A 116 6.29 5.57 17.00
C GLU A 116 5.93 5.82 18.47
N ARG A 117 4.64 5.75 18.84
CA ARG A 117 4.20 5.87 20.24
C ARG A 117 4.47 4.61 21.05
N ILE A 118 4.31 3.42 20.45
CA ILE A 118 4.71 2.14 21.08
C ILE A 118 6.24 2.07 21.22
N ALA A 119 7.01 2.52 20.23
CA ALA A 119 8.47 2.58 20.33
C ALA A 119 8.96 3.64 21.35
N ALA A 120 8.27 4.78 21.45
CA ALA A 120 8.58 5.81 22.46
C ALA A 120 8.20 5.38 23.88
N ASP A 121 7.07 4.69 24.07
CA ASP A 121 6.64 4.18 25.37
C ASP A 121 7.52 3.00 25.85
N GLN A 122 8.10 2.21 24.94
CA GLN A 122 9.05 1.14 25.27
C GLN A 122 10.49 1.64 25.51
N ALA A 123 10.84 2.82 25.01
CA ALA A 123 12.14 3.47 25.29
C ALA A 123 12.11 4.37 26.53
N ALA A 124 10.93 4.59 27.12
CA ALA A 124 10.71 5.38 28.33
C ALA A 124 10.46 4.53 29.60
N LEU A 125 10.66 3.22 29.52
CA LEU A 125 10.70 2.25 30.63
C LEU A 125 12.10 1.66 30.76
#